data_AF-A0A846SZF8-F1
#
_entry.id   AF-A0A846SZF8-F1
#
_cell.length_a   1.000
_cell.length_b   1.000
_cell.length_c   1.000
_cell.angle_alpha   90.00
_cell.angle_beta   90.00
_cell.angle_gamma   90.00
#
_symmetry.space_group_name_H-M   'P 1'
#
loop_
_entity.id
_entity.type
_entity.pdbx_description
1 polymer ?
#
loop_
_entity_poly.entity_id
_entity_poly.type
_entity_poly.pdbx_seq_one_letter_code
_entity_poly.pdbx_strand_id
1 'polypeptide(L)'
;MQVTTRRNGGAINYAEAGLAVEIRSALTPDGKILSATEEVASGRADFGVGAADILLTRDQGAPLVVLASIFQHSAAEFYAKASTSLSAPADLLKLRVDRKVNDLIDIELQAMLCAEGIDPQRVTPYPHGPGLEHRTFASGSKNRSG
;
A
#
# COMPACT_ATOMS: atom_id res chain seq x y z
N MET A 1 -2.38 1.79 -11.40
CA MET A 1 -2.39 1.78 -12.88
C MET A 1 -3.74 1.25 -13.33
N GLN A 2 -4.45 1.97 -14.19
CA GLN A 2 -5.78 1.58 -14.68
C GLN A 2 -5.72 1.28 -16.17
N VAL A 3 -6.54 0.33 -16.65
CA VAL A 3 -6.59 -0.07 -18.05
C VAL A 3 -8.02 0.06 -18.57
N THR A 4 -8.22 0.83 -19.65
CA THR A 4 -9.52 1.01 -20.34
C THR A 4 -9.39 0.68 -21.83
N THR A 5 -10.40 0.09 -22.49
CA THR A 5 -10.24 -0.41 -23.88
C THR A 5 -10.98 0.31 -25.04
N ARG A 6 -10.31 0.63 -26.17
CA ARG A 6 -10.90 1.04 -27.51
C ARG A 6 -9.99 0.82 -28.75
N ARG A 7 -10.47 -0.02 -29.70
CA ARG A 7 -9.87 -0.74 -30.87
C ARG A 7 -8.80 -0.07 -31.81
N ASN A 8 -7.62 -0.73 -32.04
CA ASN A 8 -6.94 -1.11 -33.34
C ASN A 8 -5.38 -1.33 -33.29
N GLY A 9 -4.89 -2.54 -33.69
CA GLY A 9 -3.70 -2.92 -34.53
C GLY A 9 -2.18 -2.80 -34.13
N GLY A 10 -1.47 -3.93 -33.90
CA GLY A 10 -0.02 -4.20 -34.23
C GLY A 10 1.11 -4.14 -33.16
N ALA A 11 2.10 -5.06 -33.16
CA ALA A 11 3.15 -5.47 -32.17
C ALA A 11 2.62 -6.43 -31.07
N ILE A 12 3.39 -7.30 -30.36
CA ILE A 12 2.80 -8.11 -29.25
C ILE A 12 2.47 -7.13 -28.13
N ASN A 13 1.31 -6.55 -28.31
CA ASN A 13 0.82 -5.23 -27.96
C ASN A 13 -0.67 -5.55 -27.87
N TYR A 14 -1.39 -4.91 -26.97
CA TYR A 14 -2.82 -5.17 -26.80
C TYR A 14 -3.55 -5.25 -28.15
N ALA A 15 -3.10 -4.43 -29.10
CA ALA A 15 -3.51 -4.34 -30.48
C ALA A 15 -3.35 -5.63 -31.36
N GLU A 16 -2.33 -6.47 -31.16
CA GLU A 16 -2.24 -7.80 -31.82
C GLU A 16 -3.16 -8.84 -31.18
N ALA A 17 -3.43 -8.71 -29.87
CA ALA A 17 -4.45 -9.51 -29.20
C ALA A 17 -5.88 -9.04 -29.53
N GLY A 18 -6.05 -8.07 -30.44
CA GLY A 18 -7.34 -7.47 -30.77
C GLY A 18 -7.93 -6.60 -29.65
N LEU A 19 -7.18 -6.42 -28.56
CA LEU A 19 -7.48 -5.49 -27.48
C LEU A 19 -6.95 -4.12 -27.88
N ALA A 20 -7.43 -3.10 -27.24
CA ALA A 20 -6.82 -1.80 -27.41
C ALA A 20 -6.95 -1.09 -26.11
N VAL A 21 -5.83 -0.67 -25.55
CA VAL A 21 -5.70 -0.41 -24.12
C VAL A 21 -5.15 0.99 -23.93
N GLU A 22 -5.81 1.74 -23.06
CA GLU A 22 -5.36 2.98 -22.48
C GLU A 22 -4.87 2.70 -21.07
N ILE A 23 -3.59 2.97 -20.81
CA ILE A 23 -3.03 2.89 -19.47
C ILE A 23 -3.13 4.27 -18.83
N ARG A 24 -3.89 4.36 -17.74
CA ARG A 24 -4.13 5.61 -17.00
C ARG A 24 -3.30 5.64 -15.72
N SER A 25 -2.66 6.78 -15.49
CA SER A 25 -1.96 7.08 -14.25
C SER A 25 -2.93 7.08 -13.07
N ALA A 26 -2.47 6.58 -11.92
CA ALA A 26 -3.22 6.73 -10.66
C ALA A 26 -3.03 8.14 -10.05
N LEU A 27 -2.06 8.92 -10.53
CA LEU A 27 -1.86 10.30 -10.12
C LEU A 27 -2.54 11.25 -11.10
N THR A 28 -3.46 12.07 -10.60
CA THR A 28 -4.11 13.13 -11.38
C THR A 28 -3.21 14.36 -11.51
N PRO A 29 -3.49 15.27 -12.48
CA PRO A 29 -2.71 16.50 -12.65
C PRO A 29 -2.68 17.41 -11.41
N ASP A 30 -3.71 17.37 -10.57
CA ASP A 30 -3.82 18.09 -9.30
C ASP A 30 -3.16 17.35 -8.11
N GLY A 31 -2.48 16.23 -8.37
CA GLY A 31 -1.71 15.49 -7.36
C GLY A 31 -2.54 14.54 -6.50
N LYS A 32 -3.81 14.32 -6.82
CA LYS A 32 -4.66 13.34 -6.14
C LYS A 32 -4.30 11.93 -6.61
N ILE A 33 -4.21 11.01 -5.67
CA ILE A 33 -4.05 9.58 -5.96
C ILE A 33 -5.44 8.95 -6.07
N LEU A 34 -5.71 8.30 -7.21
CA LEU A 34 -6.92 7.55 -7.49
C LEU A 34 -6.82 6.13 -6.92
N SER A 35 -7.90 5.64 -6.33
CA SER A 35 -8.03 4.25 -5.91
C SER A 35 -8.37 3.36 -7.10
N ALA A 36 -7.59 2.30 -7.33
CA ALA A 36 -7.85 1.37 -8.43
C ALA A 36 -9.17 0.61 -8.23
N THR A 37 -9.48 0.21 -6.98
CA THR A 37 -10.69 -0.54 -6.66
C THR A 37 -11.95 0.31 -6.84
N GLU A 38 -11.92 1.58 -6.43
CA GLU A 38 -13.04 2.52 -6.60
C GLU A 38 -13.33 2.80 -8.07
N GLU A 39 -12.29 2.94 -8.89
CA GLU A 39 -12.41 3.31 -10.30
C GLU A 39 -12.99 2.15 -11.12
N VAL A 40 -12.66 0.91 -10.78
CA VAL A 40 -13.31 -0.28 -11.35
C VAL A 40 -14.74 -0.44 -10.81
N ALA A 41 -14.94 -0.35 -9.49
CA ALA A 41 -16.26 -0.53 -8.89
C ALA A 41 -17.30 0.49 -9.38
N SER A 42 -16.86 1.68 -9.78
CA SER A 42 -17.70 2.75 -10.34
C SER A 42 -17.82 2.73 -11.86
N GLY A 43 -17.21 1.74 -12.54
CA GLY A 43 -17.25 1.61 -14.00
C GLY A 43 -16.43 2.66 -14.76
N ARG A 44 -15.52 3.39 -14.08
CA ARG A 44 -14.61 4.36 -14.71
C ARG A 44 -13.36 3.70 -15.31
N ALA A 45 -13.07 2.47 -14.92
CA ALA A 45 -12.02 1.62 -15.48
C ALA A 45 -12.52 0.18 -15.63
N ASP A 46 -12.03 -0.53 -16.65
CA ASP A 46 -12.35 -1.94 -16.88
C ASP A 46 -11.51 -2.84 -15.95
N PHE A 47 -10.24 -2.47 -15.76
CA PHE A 47 -9.30 -3.15 -14.87
C PHE A 47 -8.51 -2.17 -14.02
N GLY A 48 -8.13 -2.62 -12.83
CA GLY A 48 -7.27 -1.89 -11.90
C GLY A 48 -6.18 -2.80 -11.37
N VAL A 49 -4.97 -2.25 -11.21
CA VAL A 49 -3.89 -2.90 -10.47
C VAL A 49 -3.87 -2.32 -9.06
N GLY A 50 -4.21 -3.15 -8.08
CA GLY A 50 -4.20 -2.85 -6.65
C GLY A 50 -3.42 -3.93 -5.88
N ALA A 51 -3.61 -3.95 -4.57
CA ALA A 51 -2.98 -4.89 -3.64
C ALA A 51 -4.06 -5.52 -2.75
N ALA A 52 -3.86 -5.61 -1.43
CA ALA A 52 -4.85 -6.20 -0.53
C ALA A 52 -6.11 -5.33 -0.33
N ASP A 53 -6.12 -4.09 -0.83
CA ASP A 53 -7.27 -3.19 -0.82
C ASP A 53 -8.51 -3.77 -1.52
N ILE A 54 -8.35 -4.64 -2.51
CA ILE A 54 -9.48 -5.34 -3.15
C ILE A 54 -10.29 -6.20 -2.18
N LEU A 55 -9.64 -6.81 -1.18
CA LEU A 55 -10.32 -7.64 -0.18
C LEU A 55 -11.23 -6.77 0.69
N LEU A 56 -10.72 -5.62 1.14
CA LEU A 56 -11.48 -4.66 1.92
C LEU A 56 -12.65 -4.06 1.11
N THR A 57 -12.40 -3.64 -0.13
CA THR A 57 -13.45 -3.06 -0.98
C THR A 57 -14.53 -4.09 -1.32
N ARG A 58 -14.17 -5.36 -1.50
CA ARG A 58 -15.14 -6.45 -1.71
C ARG A 58 -15.95 -6.77 -0.45
N ASP A 59 -15.33 -6.76 0.74
CA ASP A 59 -16.03 -6.92 2.02
C ASP A 59 -17.09 -5.82 2.24
N GLN A 60 -16.82 -4.61 1.73
CA GLN A 60 -17.75 -3.47 1.70
C GLN A 60 -18.86 -3.60 0.64
N GLY A 61 -18.96 -4.74 -0.07
CA GLY A 61 -20.02 -5.04 -1.03
C GLY A 61 -19.71 -4.65 -2.48
N ALA A 62 -18.50 -4.18 -2.79
CA ALA A 62 -18.15 -3.89 -4.18
C ALA A 62 -18.05 -5.20 -5.00
N PRO A 63 -18.61 -5.24 -6.22
CA PRO A 63 -18.64 -6.44 -7.05
C PRO A 63 -17.31 -6.67 -7.80
N LEU A 64 -16.21 -6.78 -7.05
CA LEU A 64 -14.85 -6.93 -7.59
C LEU A 64 -14.39 -8.40 -7.62
N VAL A 65 -13.57 -8.74 -8.61
CA VAL A 65 -12.96 -10.06 -8.77
C VAL A 65 -11.46 -9.94 -9.06
N VAL A 66 -10.66 -10.82 -8.46
CA VAL A 66 -9.21 -10.93 -8.74
C VAL A 66 -9.02 -11.79 -9.99
N LEU A 67 -8.27 -11.28 -10.97
CA LEU A 67 -7.98 -12.01 -12.22
C LEU A 67 -6.59 -12.65 -12.23
N ALA A 68 -5.60 -11.98 -11.65
CA ALA A 68 -4.23 -12.46 -11.57
C ALA A 68 -3.51 -11.82 -10.39
N SER A 69 -2.55 -12.56 -9.82
CA SER A 69 -1.55 -12.02 -8.89
C SER A 69 -0.23 -11.88 -9.65
N ILE A 70 0.14 -10.63 -9.95
CA ILE A 70 1.40 -10.33 -10.65
C ILE A 70 2.58 -10.38 -9.66
N PHE A 71 2.39 -9.80 -8.48
CA PHE A 71 3.30 -9.94 -7.34
C PHE A 71 2.68 -10.92 -6.34
N GLN A 72 3.37 -12.03 -6.09
CA GLN A 72 2.91 -13.08 -5.19
C GLN A 72 3.03 -12.71 -3.70
N HIS A 73 3.83 -11.68 -3.40
CA HIS A 73 4.05 -11.17 -2.05
C HIS A 73 3.88 -9.65 -2.04
N SER A 74 3.48 -9.09 -0.88
CA SER A 74 3.46 -7.63 -0.71
C SER A 74 4.88 -7.08 -0.86
N ALA A 75 4.99 -5.93 -1.53
CA ALA A 75 6.23 -5.16 -1.63
C ALA A 75 6.41 -4.20 -0.42
N ALA A 76 5.55 -4.28 0.59
CA ALA A 76 5.69 -3.50 1.80
C ALA A 76 6.93 -3.95 2.59
N GLU A 77 7.85 -3.00 2.82
CA GLU A 77 9.04 -3.21 3.62
C GLU A 77 9.10 -2.19 4.76
N PHE A 78 9.56 -2.63 5.93
CA PHE A 78 9.82 -1.78 7.09
C PHE A 78 11.31 -1.54 7.21
N TYR A 79 11.69 -0.27 7.37
CA TYR A 79 13.09 0.14 7.44
C TYR A 79 13.36 0.95 8.70
N ALA A 80 14.58 0.80 9.22
CA ALA A 80 15.10 1.60 10.31
C ALA A 80 16.54 2.04 10.00
N LYS A 81 17.07 2.98 10.78
CA LYS A 81 18.50 3.31 10.73
C LYS A 81 19.32 2.05 10.99
N ALA A 82 20.47 1.90 10.33
CA ALA A 82 21.37 0.76 10.57
C ALA A 82 21.84 0.65 12.03
N SER A 83 21.89 1.77 12.76
CA SER A 83 22.20 1.79 14.20
C SER A 83 21.04 1.32 15.10
N THR A 84 19.83 1.21 14.55
CA THR A 84 18.67 0.63 15.23
C THR A 84 18.69 -0.87 14.97
N SER A 85 19.15 -1.64 15.95
CA SER A 85 19.17 -3.10 15.87
C SER A 85 17.74 -3.66 15.86
N LEU A 86 17.27 -4.06 14.67
CA LEU A 86 16.05 -4.82 14.46
C LEU A 86 16.41 -6.23 14.00
N SER A 87 15.94 -7.24 14.72
CA SER A 87 16.21 -8.65 14.44
C SER A 87 14.93 -9.46 14.22
N ALA A 88 13.81 -8.99 14.78
CA ALA A 88 12.50 -9.61 14.63
C ALA A 88 11.38 -8.57 14.74
N PRO A 89 10.15 -8.86 14.27
CA PRO A 89 8.99 -7.97 14.41
C PRO A 89 8.71 -7.54 15.86
N ALA A 90 9.04 -8.38 16.84
CA ALA A 90 8.91 -8.06 18.27
C ALA A 90 9.74 -6.86 18.72
N ASP A 91 10.82 -6.52 18.01
CA ASP A 91 11.64 -5.33 18.32
C ASP A 91 10.89 -4.02 18.07
N LEU A 92 9.84 -4.02 17.23
CA LEU A 92 8.98 -2.86 17.00
C LEU A 92 8.26 -2.40 18.28
N LEU A 93 8.03 -3.30 19.24
CA LEU A 93 7.43 -2.97 20.55
C LEU A 93 8.29 -2.01 21.38
N LYS A 94 9.58 -1.89 21.06
CA LYS A 94 10.53 -1.01 21.74
C LYS A 94 10.62 0.38 21.09
N LEU A 95 9.92 0.59 19.98
CA LEU A 95 10.04 1.77 19.12
C LEU A 95 8.70 2.50 18.97
N ARG A 96 8.79 3.74 18.49
CA ARG A 96 7.67 4.46 17.91
C ARG A 96 7.73 4.25 16.40
N VAL A 97 6.71 3.63 15.82
CA VAL A 97 6.68 3.23 14.42
C VAL A 97 5.90 4.25 13.62
N ASP A 98 6.52 4.81 12.57
CA ASP A 98 5.85 5.74 11.65
C ASP A 98 4.71 5.02 10.93
N ARG A 99 3.47 5.45 11.18
CA ARG A 99 2.25 4.77 10.75
C ARG A 99 1.21 5.79 10.32
N LYS A 100 0.60 5.54 9.17
CA LYS A 100 -0.68 6.14 8.82
C LYS A 100 -1.78 5.17 9.23
N VAL A 101 -2.27 5.34 10.46
CA VAL A 101 -3.19 4.39 11.10
C VAL A 101 -4.39 4.09 10.20
N ASN A 102 -4.71 2.80 10.05
CA ASN A 102 -5.79 2.25 9.23
C ASN A 102 -5.63 2.42 7.71
N ASP A 103 -4.45 2.81 7.21
CA ASP A 103 -4.17 2.69 5.78
C ASP A 103 -3.77 1.26 5.38
N LEU A 104 -3.62 1.01 4.08
CA LEU A 104 -3.32 -0.32 3.56
C LEU A 104 -2.01 -0.90 4.13
N ILE A 105 -0.95 -0.10 4.20
CA ILE A 105 0.36 -0.53 4.71
C ILE A 105 0.29 -0.78 6.21
N ASP A 106 -0.48 0.02 6.94
CA ASP A 106 -0.76 -0.20 8.35
C ASP A 106 -1.51 -1.49 8.61
N ILE A 107 -2.50 -1.83 7.77
CA ILE A 107 -3.21 -3.12 7.85
C ILE A 107 -2.25 -4.29 7.57
N GLU A 108 -1.36 -4.17 6.59
CA GLU A 108 -0.34 -5.19 6.30
C GLU A 108 0.66 -5.35 7.46
N LEU A 109 1.09 -4.25 8.10
CA LEU A 109 1.89 -4.27 9.33
C LEU A 109 1.17 -5.04 10.44
N GLN A 110 -0.10 -4.71 10.69
CA GLN A 110 -0.90 -5.35 11.73
C GLN A 110 -1.09 -6.85 11.43
N ALA A 111 -1.32 -7.23 10.17
CA ALA A 111 -1.44 -8.62 9.76
C ALA A 111 -0.15 -9.41 10.01
N MET A 112 1.02 -8.84 9.68
CA MET A 112 2.33 -9.44 9.98
C MET A 112 2.51 -9.62 11.50
N LEU A 113 2.19 -8.60 12.31
CA LEU A 113 2.31 -8.69 13.77
C LEU A 113 1.41 -9.80 14.33
N CYS A 114 0.17 -9.90 13.87
CA CYS A 114 -0.75 -10.98 14.24
C CYS A 114 -0.20 -12.37 13.88
N ALA A 115 0.40 -12.52 12.69
CA ALA A 115 0.99 -13.79 12.25
C ALA A 115 2.17 -14.22 13.14
N GLU A 116 2.88 -13.27 13.72
CA GLU A 116 3.96 -13.48 14.70
C GLU A 116 3.47 -13.59 16.15
N GLY A 117 2.15 -13.60 16.39
CA GLY A 117 1.56 -13.68 17.72
C GLY A 117 1.72 -12.40 18.56
N ILE A 118 1.98 -11.26 17.91
CA ILE A 118 2.14 -9.95 18.55
C ILE A 118 0.84 -9.17 18.42
N ASP A 119 0.29 -8.72 19.55
CA ASP A 119 -0.86 -7.80 19.56
C ASP A 119 -0.46 -6.44 18.93
N PRO A 120 -1.06 -6.05 17.78
CA PRO A 120 -0.71 -4.82 17.09
C PRO A 120 -0.98 -3.54 17.89
N GLN A 121 -1.87 -3.59 18.88
CA GLN A 121 -2.18 -2.44 19.74
C GLN A 121 -1.00 -2.09 20.68
N ARG A 122 -0.05 -2.99 20.85
CA ARG A 122 1.15 -2.76 21.67
C ARG A 122 2.25 -1.99 20.93
N VAL A 123 2.15 -1.85 19.61
CA VAL A 123 3.11 -1.06 18.81
C VAL A 123 2.72 0.41 18.89
N THR A 124 3.61 1.24 19.44
CA THR A 124 3.35 2.67 19.61
C THR A 124 3.40 3.39 18.26
N PRO A 125 2.30 4.00 17.79
CA PRO A 125 2.31 4.73 16.52
C PRO A 125 3.01 6.10 16.64
N TYR A 126 3.69 6.49 15.58
CA TYR A 126 4.14 7.85 15.30
C TYR A 126 3.37 8.35 14.07
N PRO A 127 2.74 9.54 14.10
CA PRO A 127 1.93 10.02 12.99
C PRO A 127 2.77 10.18 11.71
N HIS A 128 2.35 9.48 10.65
CA HIS A 128 2.91 9.66 9.32
C HIS A 128 2.43 10.97 8.68
N GLY A 129 3.36 11.73 8.13
CA GLY A 129 3.11 12.97 7.37
C GLY A 129 3.73 12.91 5.97
N PRO A 130 3.22 13.70 5.02
CA PRO A 130 3.82 13.80 3.68
C PRO A 130 5.25 14.35 3.76
N GLY A 131 6.09 13.98 2.78
CA GLY A 131 7.45 14.51 2.64
C GLY A 131 8.56 13.69 3.31
N LEU A 132 9.81 13.98 2.95
CA LEU A 132 11.00 13.35 3.55
C LEU A 132 11.35 13.96 4.91
N GLU A 133 10.91 15.21 5.15
CA GLU A 133 11.13 15.99 6.35
C GLU A 133 10.48 15.37 7.60
N HIS A 134 9.37 14.65 7.44
CA HIS A 134 8.69 13.93 8.52
C HIS A 134 9.34 12.58 8.85
N ARG A 135 10.26 12.06 8.01
CA ARG A 135 11.04 10.84 8.26
C ARG A 135 12.25 11.09 9.14
N THR A 136 12.09 11.94 10.15
CA THR A 136 13.08 12.11 11.21
C THR A 136 13.02 10.88 12.11
N PHE A 137 13.93 9.93 11.90
CA PHE A 137 14.20 8.89 12.89
C PHE A 137 14.73 9.57 14.16
N ALA A 138 13.82 9.89 15.08
CA ALA A 138 14.15 10.58 16.32
C ALA A 138 15.23 9.79 17.06
N SER A 139 16.42 10.38 17.18
CA SER A 139 17.42 9.89 18.11
C SER A 139 16.84 10.02 19.51
N GLY A 140 16.84 8.93 20.28
CA GLY A 140 16.25 8.87 21.61
C GLY A 140 16.53 10.14 22.43
N SER A 141 15.46 10.74 22.93
CA SER A 141 15.54 11.79 23.95
C SER A 141 16.31 11.24 25.16
N LYS A 142 17.46 11.83 25.46
CA LYS A 142 18.03 11.80 26.81
C LYS A 142 17.06 12.60 27.70
N ASN A 143 16.16 11.91 28.39
CA ASN A 143 15.55 12.45 29.59
C ASN A 143 16.65 12.62 30.64
N ARG A 144 17.17 13.83 30.80
CA ARG A 144 17.84 14.24 32.03
C ARG A 144 16.75 14.72 32.98
N SER A 145 16.57 13.92 34.03
CA SER A 145 15.88 14.22 35.28
C SER A 145 16.33 15.57 35.85
N GLY A 146 15.35 16.37 36.29
CA GLY A 146 15.50 17.30 37.41
C GLY A 146 15.00 16.64 38.68
#